data_AF-A0A4U0VIL2-F1
#
_entry.id   AF-A0A4U0VIL2-F1
#
_cell.length_a   1.000
_cell.length_b   1.000
_cell.length_c   1.000
_cell.angle_alpha   90.00
_cell.angle_beta   90.00
_cell.angle_gamma   90.00
#
_symmetry.space_group_name_H-M   'P 1'
#
loop_
_entity.id
_entity.type
_entity.pdbx_description
1 polymer ?
#
loop_
_entity_poly.entity_id
_entity_poly.type
_entity_poly.pdbx_seq_one_letter_code
_entity_poly.pdbx_strand_id
1 'polypeptide(L)'
;MTLPIALEDDHRHHHDILDVDDRPAKRVRFDSDSLLTKDVGTKDGASLVRKHPLRVRPSGNALTSPVNLKSACGLFASVPDELLVLLLEALGARDLLRFGASCRALHAFTRNEELWRALFIE
;
A
#
# COMPACT_ATOMS: atom_id res chain seq x y z
N MET A 1 1.85 -57.54 -49.23
CA MET A 1 0.93 -56.76 -50.07
C MET A 1 0.19 -55.80 -49.15
N THR A 2 0.20 -54.51 -49.52
CA THR A 2 -0.76 -53.44 -49.16
C THR A 2 -1.04 -53.13 -47.69
N LEU A 3 -0.48 -52.01 -47.20
CA LEU A 3 -1.13 -51.13 -46.22
C LEU A 3 -2.34 -50.46 -46.88
N PRO A 4 -3.43 -50.20 -46.13
CA PRO A 4 -3.86 -48.82 -45.82
C PRO A 4 -4.56 -48.73 -44.43
N ILE A 5 -4.96 -47.61 -43.82
CA ILE A 5 -4.86 -46.15 -43.98
C ILE A 5 -5.27 -45.57 -42.61
N ALA A 6 -4.69 -44.44 -42.25
CA ALA A 6 -4.97 -43.67 -41.04
C ALA A 6 -6.44 -43.24 -40.93
N LEU A 7 -6.93 -43.11 -39.69
CA LEU A 7 -7.98 -42.15 -39.37
C LEU A 7 -7.39 -41.21 -38.33
N GLU A 8 -7.07 -40.03 -38.84
CA GLU A 8 -6.65 -38.83 -38.13
C GLU A 8 -7.78 -38.28 -37.24
N ASP A 9 -7.43 -37.21 -36.54
CA ASP A 9 -8.27 -36.24 -35.83
C ASP A 9 -8.47 -36.51 -34.33
N ASP A 10 -7.56 -36.02 -33.48
CA ASP A 10 -7.25 -34.61 -33.18
C ASP A 10 -8.17 -34.03 -32.09
N HIS A 11 -7.51 -33.28 -31.24
CA HIS A 11 -7.91 -32.73 -29.97
C HIS A 11 -9.28 -32.01 -30.00
N ARG A 12 -10.00 -32.11 -28.88
CA ARG A 12 -10.49 -30.91 -28.17
C ARG A 12 -11.04 -31.21 -26.77
N HIS A 13 -10.40 -30.57 -25.80
CA HIS A 13 -10.90 -30.35 -24.44
C HIS A 13 -12.33 -29.77 -24.51
N HIS A 14 -13.30 -30.41 -23.84
CA HIS A 14 -14.56 -29.75 -23.52
C HIS A 14 -14.58 -29.38 -22.05
N HIS A 15 -14.58 -28.07 -21.85
CA HIS A 15 -14.58 -27.31 -20.63
C HIS A 15 -16.00 -27.39 -20.04
N ASP A 16 -16.20 -28.11 -18.94
CA ASP A 16 -17.43 -27.95 -18.14
C ASP A 16 -17.26 -26.76 -17.20
N ILE A 17 -17.55 -25.58 -17.76
CA ILE A 17 -17.83 -24.35 -17.01
C ILE A 17 -19.28 -24.46 -16.55
N LEU A 18 -19.48 -24.79 -15.27
CA LEU A 18 -20.72 -24.42 -14.60
C LEU A 18 -20.51 -23.08 -13.90
N ASP A 19 -21.12 -22.10 -14.55
CA ASP A 19 -21.35 -20.72 -14.18
C ASP A 19 -22.04 -20.61 -12.81
N VAL A 20 -21.31 -20.11 -11.81
CA VAL A 20 -21.90 -19.40 -10.66
C VAL A 20 -20.90 -18.33 -10.25
N ASP A 21 -21.11 -17.11 -10.72
CA ASP A 21 -20.93 -15.93 -9.89
C ASP A 21 -21.50 -14.70 -10.61
N ASP A 22 -22.83 -14.56 -10.54
CA ASP A 22 -23.53 -13.29 -10.73
C ASP A 22 -23.12 -12.34 -9.59
N ARG A 23 -21.92 -11.77 -9.70
CA ARG A 23 -21.39 -10.81 -8.74
C ARG A 23 -21.96 -9.44 -9.07
N PRO A 24 -22.63 -8.76 -8.12
CA PRO A 24 -23.24 -7.45 -8.38
C PRO A 24 -22.20 -6.46 -8.91
N ALA A 25 -22.56 -5.71 -9.95
CA ALA A 25 -21.70 -4.83 -10.77
C ALA A 25 -20.86 -3.78 -10.02
N LYS A 26 -21.05 -3.62 -8.70
CA LYS A 26 -20.22 -2.76 -7.84
C LYS A 26 -18.82 -3.32 -7.53
N ARG A 27 -18.49 -4.53 -8.01
CA ARG A 27 -17.18 -5.19 -7.78
C ARG A 27 -16.35 -5.45 -9.04
N VAL A 28 -16.58 -4.69 -10.10
CA VAL A 28 -15.66 -4.68 -11.25
C VAL A 28 -14.39 -3.94 -10.84
N ARG A 29 -13.35 -4.69 -10.46
CA ARG A 29 -12.01 -4.14 -10.23
C ARG A 29 -11.46 -3.73 -11.60
N PHE A 30 -11.12 -2.45 -11.76
CA PHE A 30 -10.40 -1.96 -12.93
C PHE A 30 -9.05 -2.67 -13.02
N ASP A 31 -8.86 -3.46 -14.07
CA ASP A 31 -7.61 -4.15 -14.33
C ASP A 31 -6.56 -3.11 -14.73
N SER A 32 -5.55 -2.94 -13.88
CA SER A 32 -4.49 -1.94 -14.03
C SER A 32 -3.14 -2.65 -14.11
N ASP A 33 -3.06 -3.59 -15.05
CA ASP A 33 -2.00 -4.59 -15.12
C ASP A 33 -0.76 -4.17 -15.92
N SER A 34 -0.67 -2.91 -16.39
CA SER A 34 0.33 -2.52 -17.40
C SER A 34 1.56 -1.73 -16.91
N LEU A 35 1.74 -1.47 -15.60
CA LEU A 35 2.87 -0.64 -15.11
C LEU A 35 3.81 -1.32 -14.11
N LEU A 36 3.93 -2.65 -14.12
CA LEU A 36 4.88 -3.37 -13.26
C LEU A 36 6.32 -3.34 -13.84
N THR A 37 7.00 -2.20 -13.69
CA THR A 37 8.46 -2.14 -13.84
C THR A 37 9.13 -2.64 -12.56
N LYS A 38 9.62 -3.87 -12.71
CA LYS A 38 10.75 -4.57 -12.07
C LYS A 38 11.72 -3.67 -11.26
N ASP A 39 11.64 -3.76 -9.92
CA ASP A 39 12.75 -3.38 -9.04
C ASP A 39 12.96 -4.43 -7.94
N VAL A 40 14.22 -4.84 -7.83
CA VAL A 40 14.79 -5.92 -7.02
C VAL A 40 14.71 -5.59 -5.52
N GLY A 41 14.38 -6.62 -4.72
CA GLY A 41 14.74 -6.69 -3.30
C GLY A 41 13.56 -6.64 -2.33
N THR A 42 12.86 -7.77 -2.18
CA THR A 42 12.52 -8.47 -0.92
C THR A 42 11.39 -9.46 -1.26
N LYS A 43 11.70 -10.76 -1.26
CA LYS A 43 10.68 -11.82 -1.31
C LYS A 43 9.89 -11.73 0.00
N ASP A 44 8.63 -11.31 -0.06
CA ASP A 44 7.46 -12.08 0.41
C ASP A 44 6.22 -11.18 0.52
N GLY A 45 5.16 -11.58 -0.19
CA GLY A 45 3.82 -10.99 -0.16
C GLY A 45 3.61 -9.82 -1.12
N ALA A 46 3.15 -10.11 -2.34
CA ALA A 46 2.67 -9.10 -3.28
C ALA A 46 1.49 -8.32 -2.67
N SER A 47 1.79 -7.18 -2.03
CA SER A 47 0.76 -6.27 -1.57
C SER A 47 0.19 -5.57 -2.80
N LEU A 48 -1.00 -6.00 -3.23
CA LEU A 48 -1.82 -5.40 -4.29
C LEU A 48 -2.27 -3.95 -3.97
N VAL A 49 -1.73 -3.36 -2.92
CA VAL A 49 -2.07 -2.02 -2.44
C VAL A 49 -1.06 -1.04 -3.03
N ARG A 50 -1.57 0.01 -3.71
CA ARG A 50 -0.72 1.14 -4.12
C ARG A 50 0.06 1.63 -2.90
N LYS A 51 1.38 1.59 -3.01
CA LYS A 51 2.25 2.11 -1.96
C LYS A 51 2.03 3.62 -1.88
N HIS A 52 1.80 4.14 -0.67
CA HIS A 52 1.74 5.58 -0.44
C HIS A 52 3.01 6.25 -1.01
N PRO A 53 2.95 7.47 -1.57
CA PRO A 53 4.13 8.16 -2.13
C PRO A 53 5.30 8.27 -1.15
N LEU A 54 5.01 8.34 0.16
CA LEU A 54 6.02 8.37 1.23
C LEU A 54 6.46 6.98 1.72
N ARG A 55 5.96 5.91 1.10
CA ARG A 55 6.13 4.49 1.50
C ARG A 55 5.70 4.18 2.93
N VAL A 56 4.87 5.04 3.52
CA VAL A 56 4.26 4.86 4.84
C VAL A 56 2.98 4.04 4.73
N ARG A 57 2.70 3.21 5.72
CA ARG A 57 1.44 2.48 5.82
C ARG A 57 0.48 3.22 6.76
N PRO A 58 -0.84 3.14 6.55
CA PRO A 58 -1.81 3.69 7.50
C PRO A 58 -1.62 3.05 8.88
N SER A 59 -2.00 3.79 9.94
CA SER A 59 -1.81 3.36 11.34
C SER A 59 -2.34 1.95 11.63
N GLY A 60 -3.50 1.58 11.06
CA GLY A 60 -4.09 0.25 11.21
C GLY A 60 -3.23 -0.91 10.68
N ASN A 61 -2.28 -0.63 9.78
CA ASN A 61 -1.35 -1.64 9.26
C ASN A 61 -0.12 -1.82 10.15
N ALA A 62 0.03 -1.07 11.24
CA ALA A 62 1.12 -1.26 12.18
C ALA A 62 1.07 -2.66 12.85
N LEU A 63 -0.13 -3.20 13.05
CA LEU A 63 -0.33 -4.51 13.70
C LEU A 63 0.03 -5.71 12.80
N THR A 64 -0.02 -5.52 11.48
CA THR A 64 0.24 -6.60 10.49
C THR A 64 1.54 -6.41 9.73
N SER A 65 2.17 -5.23 9.84
CA SER A 65 3.42 -4.93 9.17
C SER A 65 4.60 -5.40 10.02
N PRO A 66 5.58 -6.12 9.44
CA PRO A 66 6.83 -6.45 10.15
C PRO A 66 7.68 -5.20 10.43
N VAL A 67 7.39 -4.07 9.79
CA VAL A 67 8.14 -2.82 9.90
C VAL A 67 7.19 -1.71 10.35
N ASN A 68 7.54 -1.04 11.46
CA ASN A 68 6.88 0.17 11.92
C ASN A 68 7.71 1.39 11.49
N LEU A 69 7.05 2.39 10.90
CA LEU A 69 7.69 3.63 10.45
C LEU A 69 8.32 4.43 11.61
N LYS A 70 7.78 4.30 12.83
CA LYS A 70 8.24 5.02 14.02
C LYS A 70 9.71 4.79 14.32
N SER A 71 10.25 3.61 14.01
CA SER A 71 11.69 3.33 14.18
C SER A 71 12.59 4.24 13.33
N ALA A 72 12.05 4.81 12.24
CA ALA A 72 12.76 5.76 11.39
C ALA A 72 12.67 7.22 11.86
N CYS A 73 12.04 7.50 13.02
CA CYS A 73 12.00 8.84 13.64
C CYS A 73 13.30 9.24 14.37
N GLY A 74 14.35 8.42 14.32
CA GLY A 74 15.60 8.70 15.04
C GLY A 74 15.38 8.70 16.55
N LEU A 75 15.89 9.72 17.26
CA LEU A 75 15.73 9.85 18.72
C LEU A 75 14.25 9.93 19.15
N PHE A 76 13.39 10.49 18.31
CA PHE A 76 11.94 10.58 18.57
C PHE A 76 11.24 9.22 18.50
N ALA A 77 11.89 8.16 18.00
CA ALA A 77 11.33 6.80 18.05
C ALA A 77 11.10 6.30 19.49
N SER A 78 11.87 6.83 20.45
CA SER A 78 11.74 6.51 21.88
C SER A 78 10.54 7.19 22.55
N VAL A 79 9.98 8.22 21.91
CA VAL A 79 8.89 9.02 22.46
C VAL A 79 7.55 8.40 22.04
N PRO A 80 6.58 8.21 22.96
CA PRO A 80 5.20 7.81 22.63
C PRO A 80 4.57 8.72 21.56
N ASP A 81 3.68 8.17 20.71
CA ASP A 81 3.13 8.93 19.57
C ASP A 81 2.31 10.13 20.05
N GLU A 82 1.64 9.98 21.18
CA GLU A 82 0.82 11.00 21.83
C GLU A 82 1.68 12.18 22.28
N LEU A 83 2.85 11.90 22.87
CA LEU A 83 3.78 12.94 23.30
C LEU A 83 4.47 13.62 22.11
N LEU A 84 4.69 12.88 21.03
CA LEU A 84 5.23 13.46 19.80
C LEU A 84 4.21 14.41 19.15
N VAL A 85 2.92 14.06 19.13
CA VAL A 85 1.85 14.93 18.63
C VAL A 85 1.73 16.18 19.50
N LEU A 86 1.74 16.05 20.84
CA LEU A 86 1.71 17.20 21.74
C LEU A 86 2.91 18.14 21.54
N LEU A 87 4.10 17.61 21.29
CA LEU A 87 5.27 18.41 20.94
C LEU A 87 5.06 19.18 19.63
N LEU A 88 4.43 18.55 18.64
CA LEU A 88 4.14 19.16 17.35
C LEU A 88 3.08 20.27 17.45
N GLU A 89 2.09 20.13 18.33
CA GLU A 89 1.06 21.15 18.57
C GLU A 89 1.66 22.47 19.09
N ALA A 90 2.79 22.42 19.79
CA ALA A 90 3.49 23.60 20.28
C ALA A 90 4.26 24.36 19.17
N LEU A 91 4.36 23.81 17.96
CA LEU A 91 5.12 24.39 16.85
C LEU A 91 4.20 25.15 15.88
N GLY A 92 4.69 26.29 15.39
CA GLY A 92 4.02 27.02 14.32
C GLY A 92 4.17 26.33 12.95
N ALA A 93 3.33 26.71 11.98
CA ALA A 93 3.29 26.09 10.64
C ALA A 93 4.66 26.00 9.95
N ARG A 94 5.49 27.04 10.04
CA ARG A 94 6.83 27.06 9.42
C ARG A 94 7.77 26.04 10.05
N ASP A 95 7.71 25.90 11.37
CA ASP A 95 8.58 24.98 12.11
C ASP A 95 8.08 23.54 11.95
N LEU A 96 6.77 23.33 11.86
CA LEU A 96 6.17 22.05 11.48
C LEU A 96 6.69 21.55 10.13
N LEU A 97 6.72 22.44 9.11
CA LEU A 97 7.24 22.09 7.78
C LEU A 97 8.73 21.76 7.81
N ARG A 98 9.54 22.53 8.55
CA ARG A 98 10.98 22.28 8.71
C ARG A 98 11.25 20.97 9.45
N PHE A 99 10.48 20.71 10.50
CA PHE A 99 10.58 19.49 11.29
C PHE A 99 10.19 18.27 10.45
N GLY A 100 9.08 18.34 9.73
CA GLY A 100 8.62 17.29 8.82
C GLY A 100 9.55 17.08 7.61
N ALA A 101 10.35 18.07 7.22
CA ALA A 101 11.35 17.92 6.16
C ALA A 101 12.60 17.13 6.61
N SER A 102 12.80 16.91 7.91
CA SER A 102 13.98 16.22 8.43
C SER A 102 13.99 14.72 8.14
N CYS A 103 12.83 14.05 8.19
CA CYS A 103 12.69 12.65 7.79
C CYS A 103 11.27 12.29 7.37
N ARG A 104 11.12 11.18 6.63
CA ARG A 104 9.82 10.72 6.10
C ARG A 104 8.83 10.33 7.19
N ALA A 105 9.33 9.81 8.31
CA ALA A 105 8.49 9.40 9.42
C ALA A 105 7.88 10.63 10.11
N LEU A 106 8.70 11.63 10.45
CA LEU A 106 8.25 12.90 11.00
C LEU A 106 7.38 13.67 10.00
N HIS A 107 7.69 13.60 8.69
CA HIS A 107 6.81 14.17 7.66
C HIS A 107 5.38 13.63 7.78
N ALA A 108 5.21 12.33 8.02
CA ALA A 108 3.88 11.73 8.19
C ALA A 108 3.17 12.25 9.45
N PHE A 109 3.87 12.39 10.58
CA PHE A 109 3.29 12.97 11.80
C PHE A 109 2.85 14.42 11.59
N THR A 110 3.66 15.23 10.90
CA THR A 110 3.31 16.64 10.59
C THR A 110 2.14 16.78 9.62
N ARG A 111 1.69 15.71 8.97
CA ARG A 111 0.51 15.71 8.09
C ARG A 111 -0.80 15.39 8.82
N ASN A 112 -0.77 15.22 10.15
CA ASN A 112 -2.01 15.08 10.93
C ASN A 112 -2.87 16.33 10.76
N GLU A 113 -4.10 16.16 10.27
CA GLU A 113 -5.03 17.27 10.01
C GLU A 113 -5.36 18.06 11.28
N GLU A 114 -5.40 17.42 12.44
CA GLU A 114 -5.72 18.10 13.70
C GLU A 114 -4.72 19.23 14.03
N LEU A 115 -3.43 19.01 13.75
CA LEU A 115 -2.38 20.03 13.91
C LEU A 115 -2.67 21.27 13.06
N TRP A 116 -3.06 21.06 11.81
CA TRP A 116 -3.34 22.15 10.88
C TRP A 116 -4.66 22.84 11.21
N ARG A 117 -5.67 22.10 11.67
CA ARG A 117 -6.93 22.70 12.12
C ARG A 117 -6.69 23.59 13.34
N ALA A 118 -5.93 23.14 14.33
CA ALA A 118 -5.60 23.95 15.51
C ALA A 118 -4.85 25.26 15.18
N LEU A 119 -4.06 25.28 14.09
CA LEU A 119 -3.32 26.46 13.67
C LEU A 119 -4.15 27.47 12.86
N PHE A 120 -5.21 27.03 12.17
CA PHE A 120 -5.86 27.83 11.12
C PHE A 120 -7.39 27.92 11.24
N ILE A 121 -8.00 27.13 12.12
CA ILE A 121 -9.44 27.12 12.33
C ILE A 121 -9.67 27.50 13.80
N GLU A 122 -10.15 28.72 14.01
CA GLU A 122 -10.67 29.23 15.28
C GLU A 122 -12.19 29.14 15.29
#